data_AF-A0A0F9ERI2-F1
#
_entry.id   AF-A0A0F9ERI2-F1
#
_cell.length_a   1.000
_cell.length_b   1.000
_cell.length_c   1.000
_cell.angle_alpha   90.00
_cell.angle_beta   90.00
_cell.angle_gamma   90.00
#
_symmetry.space_group_name_H-M   'P 1'
#
loop_
_entity.id
_entity.type
_entity.pdbx_description
1 polymer ?
#
loop_
_entity_poly.entity_id
_entity_poly.type
_entity_poly.pdbx_seq_one_letter_code
_entity_poly.pdbx_strand_id
1 'polypeptide(L)'
;MVKARTKKRRSISSAKAACWKVFSRYIRLRDCLGTTGSPYHGECITCDATLEFDQLQAGHFIPGRHNANLFSERGVHSQCRACNILRHGMPLEYRRQVIKLYGAGADEELEAEAREIKKFAVQELDDLRQHYEEEIVELEGK
;
A
#
# COMPACT_ATOMS: atom_id res chain seq x y z
N MET A 1 -17.32 -44.45 -2.25
CA MET A 1 -16.97 -43.62 -1.08
C MET A 1 -16.21 -42.39 -1.56
N VAL A 2 -16.81 -41.20 -1.54
CA VAL A 2 -16.12 -39.96 -1.92
C VAL A 2 -15.31 -39.49 -0.72
N LYS A 3 -13.98 -39.49 -0.82
CA LYS A 3 -13.11 -38.94 0.23
C LYS A 3 -13.37 -37.44 0.34
N ALA A 4 -13.78 -36.98 1.52
CA ALA A 4 -13.91 -35.55 1.81
C ALA A 4 -12.54 -34.88 1.62
N ARG A 5 -12.48 -33.85 0.76
CA ARG A 5 -11.28 -33.01 0.60
C ARG A 5 -11.09 -32.20 1.88
N THR A 6 -10.02 -32.48 2.62
CA THR A 6 -9.61 -31.64 3.75
C THR A 6 -9.24 -30.24 3.24
N LYS A 7 -9.84 -29.21 3.85
CA LYS A 7 -9.59 -27.79 3.51
C LYS A 7 -8.11 -27.48 3.73
N LYS A 8 -7.37 -27.28 2.64
CA LYS A 8 -5.91 -27.03 2.69
C LYS A 8 -5.66 -25.73 3.48
N ARG A 9 -4.74 -25.76 4.44
CA ARG A 9 -4.33 -24.56 5.18
C ARG A 9 -3.84 -23.50 4.18
N ARG A 10 -4.23 -22.25 4.40
CA ARG A 10 -3.89 -21.11 3.55
C ARG A 10 -2.36 -20.96 3.47
N SER A 11 -1.81 -20.80 2.27
CA SER A 11 -0.37 -20.55 2.12
C SER A 11 -0.05 -19.09 2.46
N ILE A 12 1.17 -18.81 2.92
CA ILE A 12 1.66 -17.44 3.15
C ILE A 12 1.50 -16.58 1.89
N SER A 13 1.79 -17.13 0.71
CA SER A 13 1.63 -16.41 -0.57
C SER A 13 0.17 -15.99 -0.83
N SER A 14 -0.79 -16.88 -0.56
CA SER A 14 -2.22 -16.59 -0.72
C SER A 14 -2.77 -15.64 0.34
N ALA A 15 -2.21 -15.66 1.56
CA ALA A 15 -2.54 -14.71 2.62
C ALA A 15 -2.01 -13.30 2.26
N LYS A 16 -0.73 -13.21 1.84
CA LYS A 16 -0.12 -11.97 1.37
C LYS A 16 -0.89 -11.33 0.22
N ALA A 17 -1.28 -12.13 -0.78
CA ALA A 17 -2.02 -11.62 -1.94
C ALA A 17 -3.38 -11.02 -1.56
N ALA A 18 -4.08 -11.63 -0.60
CA ALA A 18 -5.35 -11.08 -0.14
C ALA A 18 -5.18 -9.84 0.75
N CYS A 19 -4.21 -9.86 1.66
CA CYS A 19 -3.88 -8.67 2.46
C CYS A 19 -3.47 -7.50 1.56
N TRP A 20 -2.66 -7.75 0.52
CA TRP A 20 -2.26 -6.74 -0.46
C TRP A 20 -3.45 -6.12 -1.19
N LYS A 21 -4.46 -6.92 -1.56
CA LYS A 21 -5.67 -6.41 -2.23
C LYS A 21 -6.40 -5.38 -1.37
N VAL A 22 -6.51 -5.64 -0.07
CA VAL A 22 -7.19 -4.74 0.88
C VAL A 22 -6.29 -3.53 1.17
N PHE A 23 -5.03 -3.75 1.52
CA PHE A 23 -4.06 -2.69 1.79
C PHE A 23 -3.94 -1.69 0.61
N SER A 24 -3.81 -2.19 -0.61
CA SER A 24 -3.75 -1.34 -1.81
C SER A 24 -5.02 -0.54 -2.06
N ARG A 25 -6.19 -1.01 -1.59
CA ARG A 25 -7.43 -0.23 -1.64
C ARG A 25 -7.43 0.84 -0.56
N TYR A 26 -7.08 0.47 0.67
CA TYR A 26 -6.94 1.38 1.80
C TYR A 26 -6.03 2.57 1.47
N ILE A 27 -4.80 2.32 1.00
CA ILE A 27 -3.84 3.37 0.64
C ILE A 27 -4.43 4.37 -0.35
N ARG A 28 -5.05 3.87 -1.43
CA ARG A 28 -5.63 4.74 -2.46
C ARG A 28 -6.80 5.55 -1.90
N LEU A 29 -7.63 4.95 -1.05
CA LEU A 29 -8.77 5.64 -0.46
C LEU A 29 -8.34 6.72 0.53
N ARG A 30 -7.41 6.37 1.43
CA ARG A 30 -6.76 7.28 2.37
C ARG A 30 -6.20 8.49 1.64
N ASP A 31 -5.45 8.26 0.56
CA ASP A 31 -4.79 9.34 -0.17
C ASP A 31 -5.76 10.15 -1.03
N CYS A 32 -6.79 9.52 -1.63
CA CYS A 32 -7.86 10.24 -2.30
C CYS A 32 -8.56 11.22 -1.35
N LEU A 33 -8.98 10.75 -0.18
CA LEU A 33 -9.59 11.59 0.86
C LEU A 33 -8.62 12.64 1.39
N GLY A 34 -7.35 12.28 1.62
CA GLY A 34 -6.33 13.18 2.14
C GLY A 34 -5.92 14.29 1.17
N THR A 35 -5.99 14.05 -0.14
CA THR A 35 -5.55 15.01 -1.17
C THR A 35 -6.70 15.82 -1.75
N THR A 36 -7.90 15.23 -1.90
CA THR A 36 -9.04 15.91 -2.56
C THR A 36 -10.28 16.03 -1.68
N GLY A 37 -10.33 15.35 -0.53
CA GLY A 37 -11.54 15.24 0.28
C GLY A 37 -12.62 14.34 -0.34
N SER A 38 -12.32 13.63 -1.42
CA SER A 38 -13.25 12.74 -2.13
C SER A 38 -12.71 11.32 -2.21
N PRO A 39 -13.54 10.27 -2.08
CA PRO A 39 -13.09 8.89 -2.27
C PRO A 39 -12.89 8.54 -3.75
N TYR A 40 -13.38 9.38 -4.67
CA TYR A 40 -13.38 9.10 -6.10
C TYR A 40 -12.15 9.63 -6.82
N HIS A 41 -11.47 10.64 -6.26
CA HIS A 41 -10.34 11.31 -6.89
C HIS A 41 -9.18 11.43 -5.92
N GLY A 42 -7.96 11.31 -6.43
CA GLY A 42 -6.75 11.46 -5.62
C GLY A 42 -5.58 11.94 -6.43
N GLU A 43 -4.61 12.53 -5.74
CA GLU A 43 -3.39 13.01 -6.39
C GLU A 43 -2.31 11.93 -6.43
N CYS A 44 -1.55 11.89 -7.53
CA CYS A 44 -0.38 11.06 -7.65
C CYS A 44 0.76 11.63 -6.79
N ILE A 45 1.27 10.84 -5.84
CA ILE A 45 2.30 11.27 -4.90
C ILE A 45 3.54 11.87 -5.56
N THR A 46 3.90 11.51 -6.80
CA THR A 46 5.13 11.97 -7.47
C THR A 46 4.95 13.05 -8.52
N CYS A 47 3.74 13.29 -9.01
CA CYS A 47 3.52 14.27 -10.08
C CYS A 47 2.30 15.18 -9.86
N ASP A 48 1.65 15.07 -8.70
CA ASP A 48 0.51 15.86 -8.24
C ASP A 48 -0.71 15.86 -9.18
N ALA A 49 -0.73 14.99 -10.20
CA ALA A 49 -1.86 14.85 -11.09
C ALA A 49 -3.05 14.28 -10.32
N THR A 50 -4.20 14.94 -10.38
CA THR A 50 -5.48 14.43 -9.87
C THR A 50 -6.06 13.42 -10.86
N LEU A 51 -6.34 12.20 -10.40
CA LEU A 51 -6.94 11.14 -11.22
C LEU A 51 -8.10 10.47 -10.48
N GLU A 52 -8.95 9.80 -11.25
CA GLU A 52 -9.98 8.90 -10.73
C GLU A 52 -9.35 7.72 -9.96
N PHE A 53 -10.07 7.22 -8.96
CA PHE A 53 -9.62 6.17 -8.04
C PHE A 53 -9.11 4.91 -8.75
N ASP A 54 -9.72 4.53 -9.86
CA ASP A 54 -9.36 3.35 -10.65
C ASP A 54 -8.07 3.52 -11.47
N GLN A 55 -7.67 4.77 -11.73
CA GLN A 55 -6.42 5.12 -12.42
C GLN A 55 -5.22 5.20 -11.47
N LEU A 56 -5.48 5.28 -10.15
CA LEU A 56 -4.47 5.27 -9.11
C LEU A 56 -4.05 3.85 -8.74
N GLN A 57 -2.77 3.68 -8.44
CA GLN A 57 -2.15 2.46 -7.92
C GLN A 57 -1.55 2.73 -6.53
N ALA A 58 -1.27 1.67 -5.76
CA ALA A 58 -0.45 1.79 -4.55
C ALA A 58 1.04 1.62 -4.94
N GLY A 59 1.75 2.74 -5.04
CA GLY A 59 3.16 2.80 -5.41
C GLY A 59 4.07 2.84 -4.18
N HIS A 60 5.16 2.07 -4.19
CA HIS A 60 6.16 2.01 -3.12
C HIS A 60 7.24 3.07 -3.29
N PHE A 61 7.64 3.72 -2.18
CA PHE A 61 8.81 4.60 -2.13
C PHE A 61 10.09 3.84 -2.48
N ILE A 62 10.40 2.78 -1.72
CA ILE A 62 11.51 1.89 -2.01
C ILE A 62 11.01 0.80 -2.97
N PRO A 63 11.52 0.73 -4.22
CA PRO A 63 11.05 -0.24 -5.19
C PRO A 63 11.26 -1.68 -4.70
N GLY A 64 10.29 -2.53 -4.97
CA GLY A 64 10.32 -3.94 -4.60
C GLY A 64 9.26 -4.30 -3.56
N ARG A 65 9.00 -5.60 -3.45
CA ARG A 65 8.06 -6.17 -2.48
C ARG A 65 8.81 -6.90 -1.38
N HIS A 66 9.71 -6.19 -0.71
CA HIS A 66 10.38 -6.72 0.47
C HIS A 66 9.35 -6.80 1.60
N ASN A 67 9.45 -7.81 2.46
CA ASN A 67 8.42 -8.00 3.48
C ASN A 67 8.33 -6.82 4.45
N ALA A 68 9.44 -6.12 4.71
CA ALA A 68 9.47 -5.01 5.64
C ALA A 68 8.66 -3.81 5.13
N ASN A 69 8.82 -3.43 3.86
CA ASN A 69 8.11 -2.28 3.27
C ASN A 69 6.80 -2.65 2.55
N LEU A 70 6.41 -3.94 2.50
CA LEU A 70 5.24 -4.39 1.73
C LEU A 70 3.93 -3.75 2.19
N PHE A 71 3.77 -3.57 3.50
CA PHE A 71 2.58 -2.98 4.12
C PHE A 71 2.92 -1.71 4.92
N SER A 72 3.96 -0.98 4.51
CA SER A 72 4.37 0.26 5.17
C SER A 72 3.46 1.41 4.71
N GLU A 73 2.59 1.90 5.60
CA GLU A 73 1.67 2.98 5.27
C GLU A 73 2.39 4.29 4.90
N ARG A 74 3.53 4.57 5.53
CA ARG A 74 4.40 5.71 5.21
C ARG A 74 5.26 5.47 3.96
N GLY A 75 5.46 4.21 3.59
CA GLY A 75 6.25 3.81 2.41
C GLY A 75 5.43 3.57 1.15
N VAL A 76 4.10 3.67 1.20
CA VAL A 76 3.19 3.36 0.08
C VAL A 76 2.11 4.42 -0.03
N HIS A 77 1.91 4.95 -1.24
CA HIS A 77 0.95 6.02 -1.52
C HIS A 77 0.27 5.83 -2.89
N SER A 78 -0.79 6.59 -3.14
CA SER A 78 -1.44 6.73 -4.43
C SER A 78 -0.45 7.22 -5.49
N GLN A 79 -0.30 6.47 -6.57
CA GLN A 79 0.57 6.83 -7.67
C GLN A 79 -0.07 6.46 -9.01
N CYS A 80 -0.01 7.36 -9.99
CA CYS A 80 -0.53 7.07 -11.31
C CYS A 80 0.32 6.01 -12.03
N ARG A 81 -0.29 5.24 -12.93
CA ARG A 81 0.39 4.19 -13.70
C ARG A 81 1.61 4.71 -14.47
N ALA A 82 1.56 5.95 -14.99
CA ALA A 82 2.66 6.53 -15.74
C ALA A 82 3.91 6.72 -14.86
N CYS A 83 3.73 7.22 -13.62
CA CYS A 83 4.84 7.40 -12.69
C CYS A 83 5.30 6.08 -12.09
N ASN A 84 4.36 5.26 -11.60
CA ASN A 84 4.68 4.01 -10.91
C ASN A 84 5.34 2.98 -11.84
N ILE A 85 4.71 2.71 -13.00
CA ILE A 85 5.14 1.64 -13.90
C ILE A 85 6.09 2.16 -14.97
N LEU A 86 5.70 3.19 -15.72
CA LEU A 86 6.46 3.62 -16.91
C LEU A 86 7.72 4.43 -16.55
N ARG A 87 7.72 5.11 -15.41
CA ARG A 87 8.85 5.90 -14.89
C ARG A 87 9.47 5.31 -13.63
N HIS A 88 9.23 4.02 -13.37
CA HIS A 88 9.87 3.25 -12.31
C HIS A 88 9.75 3.90 -10.91
N GLY A 89 8.56 4.40 -10.57
CA GLY A 89 8.27 4.98 -9.27
C GLY A 89 8.75 6.41 -9.05
N MET A 90 9.50 7.00 -10.00
CA MET A 90 10.06 8.36 -9.90
C MET A 90 10.74 8.63 -8.54
N PRO A 91 11.81 7.87 -8.17
CA PRO A 91 12.31 7.80 -6.80
C PRO A 91 12.77 9.14 -6.21
N LEU A 92 13.33 10.04 -7.03
CA LEU A 92 13.74 11.37 -6.57
C LEU A 92 12.54 12.25 -6.17
N GLU A 93 11.47 12.25 -6.96
CA GLU A 93 10.27 13.02 -6.63
C GLU A 93 9.53 12.37 -5.47
N TYR A 94 9.46 11.05 -5.43
CA TYR A 94 8.87 10.31 -4.31
C TYR A 94 9.58 10.69 -3.00
N ARG A 95 10.92 10.69 -3.00
CA ARG A 95 11.72 11.08 -1.83
C ARG A 95 11.38 12.48 -1.34
N ARG A 96 11.30 13.47 -2.23
CA ARG A 96 10.93 14.85 -1.88
C ARG A 96 9.54 14.91 -1.24
N GLN A 97 8.60 14.13 -1.75
CA GLN A 97 7.23 14.11 -1.27
C GLN A 97 7.10 13.38 0.08
N VAL A 98 7.87 12.32 0.31
CA VAL A 98 8.02 11.68 1.63
C VAL A 98 8.53 12.68 2.67
N ILE A 99 9.59 13.43 2.34
CA ILE A 99 10.14 14.46 3.24
C ILE A 99 9.11 15.57 3.49
N LYS A 100 8.35 15.97 2.47
CA LYS A 100 7.30 16.98 2.60
C LYS A 100 6.16 16.51 3.50
N LEU A 101 5.73 15.26 3.39
CA LEU A 101 4.61 14.69 4.15
C LEU A 101 4.99 14.37 5.60
N TYR A 102 6.17 13.82 5.82
CA TYR A 102 6.56 13.23 7.11
C TYR A 102 7.71 13.96 7.81
N GLY A 103 8.27 14.99 7.19
CA GLY A 103 9.38 15.77 7.73
C GLY A 103 10.77 15.27 7.30
N ALA A 104 11.78 16.06 7.66
CA ALA A 104 13.18 15.73 7.38
C ALA A 104 13.60 14.44 8.10
N GLY A 105 14.31 13.56 7.39
CA GLY A 105 14.78 12.26 7.90
C GLY A 105 13.82 11.10 7.67
N ALA A 106 12.56 11.36 7.29
CA ALA A 106 11.58 10.30 7.05
C ALA A 106 11.98 9.35 5.91
N ASP A 107 12.68 9.85 4.89
CA ASP A 107 13.18 9.03 3.79
C ASP A 107 14.29 8.08 4.24
N GLU A 108 15.18 8.53 5.15
CA GLU A 108 16.23 7.70 5.73
C GLU A 108 15.66 6.63 6.67
N GLU A 109 14.65 6.99 7.47
CA GLU A 109 13.90 6.03 8.30
C GLU A 109 13.26 4.94 7.45
N LEU A 110 12.57 5.30 6.37
CA LEU A 110 11.91 4.36 5.49
C LEU A 110 12.92 3.48 4.72
N GLU A 111 14.08 4.04 4.35
CA GLU A 111 15.17 3.24 3.81
C GLU A 111 15.73 2.23 4.82
N ALA A 112 15.85 2.61 6.09
CA ALA A 112 16.28 1.72 7.15
C ALA A 112 15.25 0.61 7.39
N GLU A 113 13.96 0.96 7.49
CA GLU A 113 12.84 0.03 7.62
C GLU A 113 12.84 -1.01 6.46
N ALA A 114 13.02 -0.55 5.22
CA ALA A 114 13.02 -1.44 4.05
C ALA A 114 14.15 -2.50 4.06
N ARG A 115 15.21 -2.30 4.85
CA ARG A 115 16.35 -3.24 4.99
C ARG A 115 16.11 -4.28 6.08
N GLU A 116 15.06 -4.16 6.89
CA GLU A 116 14.76 -5.10 7.97
C GLU A 116 14.33 -6.48 7.45
N ILE A 117 14.60 -7.51 8.25
CA ILE A 117 14.17 -8.87 7.96
C ILE A 117 12.79 -9.11 8.58
N LYS A 118 11.76 -9.00 7.75
CA LYS A 118 10.39 -9.35 8.15
C LYS A 118 9.99 -10.73 7.63
N LYS A 119 9.46 -11.58 8.53
CA LYS A 119 8.82 -12.85 8.19
C LYS A 119 7.38 -12.82 8.68
N PHE A 120 6.44 -12.98 7.76
CA PHE A 120 5.02 -12.98 8.09
C PHE A 120 4.53 -14.37 8.47
N ALA A 121 3.74 -14.43 9.54
CA ALA A 121 2.84 -15.56 9.78
C ALA A 121 1.55 -15.39 8.95
N VAL A 122 0.84 -16.50 8.68
CA VAL A 122 -0.48 -16.44 8.01
C VAL A 122 -1.48 -15.66 8.86
N GLN A 123 -1.50 -15.91 10.17
CA GLN A 123 -2.40 -15.22 11.10
C GLN A 123 -2.15 -13.71 11.10
N GLU A 124 -0.89 -13.28 11.19
CA GLU A 124 -0.52 -11.86 11.12
C GLU A 124 -1.03 -11.17 9.84
N LEU A 125 -1.00 -11.86 8.70
CA LEU A 125 -1.53 -11.32 7.44
C LEU A 125 -3.05 -11.28 7.41
N ASP A 126 -3.71 -12.24 8.06
CA ASP A 126 -5.17 -12.27 8.17
C ASP A 126 -5.66 -11.17 9.13
N ASP A 127 -4.96 -10.95 10.25
CA ASP A 127 -5.21 -9.86 11.21
C ASP A 127 -4.98 -8.49 10.55
N LEU A 128 -3.86 -8.33 9.85
CA LEU A 128 -3.56 -7.10 9.12
C LEU A 128 -4.57 -6.81 8.01
N ARG A 129 -5.03 -7.85 7.30
CA ARG A 129 -6.10 -7.72 6.32
C ARG A 129 -7.39 -7.25 6.97
N GLN A 130 -7.77 -7.83 8.12
CA GLN A 130 -8.96 -7.44 8.85
C GLN A 130 -8.89 -5.98 9.31
N HIS A 131 -7.74 -5.56 9.86
CA HIS A 131 -7.50 -4.18 10.25
C HIS A 131 -7.77 -3.21 9.09
N TYR A 132 -7.21 -3.46 7.90
CA TYR A 132 -7.46 -2.58 6.74
C TYR A 132 -8.88 -2.72 6.15
N GLU A 133 -9.57 -3.86 6.37
CA GLU A 133 -10.99 -3.97 6.02
C GLU A 133 -11.83 -3.03 6.89
N GLU A 134 -11.52 -2.95 8.19
CA GLU A 134 -12.17 -2.05 9.17
C GLU A 134 -11.87 -0.58 8.86
N GLU A 135 -10.59 -0.22 8.63
CA GLU A 135 -10.18 1.15 8.27
C GLU A 135 -10.91 1.66 7.02
N ILE A 136 -11.11 0.80 6.01
CA ILE A 136 -11.83 1.23 4.81
C ILE A 136 -13.31 1.51 5.13
N VAL A 137 -13.96 0.69 5.96
CA VAL A 137 -15.34 0.95 6.37
C VAL A 137 -15.44 2.31 7.07
N GLU A 138 -14.48 2.63 7.94
CA GLU A 138 -14.43 3.93 8.61
C GLU A 138 -14.22 5.10 7.64
N LEU A 139 -13.34 4.93 6.65
CA LEU A 139 -13.09 5.96 5.64
C LEU A 139 -14.29 6.18 4.70
N GLU A 140 -15.06 5.14 4.38
CA GLU A 140 -16.26 5.26 3.53
C GLU A 140 -17.49 5.77 4.29
N GLY A 141 -17.47 5.72 5.62
CA GLY A 141 -18.53 6.26 6.48
C GLY A 141 -18.38 7.75 6.83
N LYS A 142 -17.25 8.36 6.46
CA LYS A 142 -16.96 9.79 6.64
C LYS A 142 -17.37 10.57 5.39
#